data_AF-B7G808-F1
#
_entry.id   AF-B7G808-F1
#
_cell.length_a   1.000
_cell.length_b   1.000
_cell.length_c   1.000
_cell.angle_alpha   90.00
_cell.angle_beta   90.00
_cell.angle_gamma   90.00
#
_symmetry.space_group_name_H-M   'P 1'
#
loop_
_entity.id
_entity.type
_entity.pdbx_description
1 polymer ?
#
loop_
_entity_poly.entity_id
_entity_poly.type
_entity_poly.pdbx_seq_one_letter_code
_entity_poly.pdbx_strand_id
1 'polypeptide(L)'
;MDPIRHEESERMPMTLVPNRPLPEASFDAFDVKAVVLGYYSTLLCTRPGSGEAFAFRSDRSRRSIRSQHCSWTHPPEVFRSPSLYLKDQRDDEEDDNQRKPSNATPEPVNDVLSRFTAPRIDDPFLPLSDVLVAQIIAPSLQIAWLSLNHAPSPSWLQPIFATSTLYSSRGSLIAPTLIHGAALASCWIVGALAARAYQQDAIAADADGKLGTVLARVVQAGAFATGILILATQTDLFLEYGRWVQVGETEEIDFRLLVALVELSNDVFFEATTMVTWRLYLAWQSVRRQR
;
A
#
# COMPACT_ATOMS: atom_id res chain seq x y z
N MET A 1 -27.26 -45.27 -48.69
CA MET A 1 -27.00 -45.73 -47.32
C MET A 1 -25.53 -46.06 -47.27
N ASP A 2 -24.72 -45.06 -46.92
CA ASP A 2 -23.27 -45.16 -46.89
C ASP A 2 -22.79 -45.40 -45.45
N PRO A 3 -21.75 -46.23 -45.23
CA PRO A 3 -21.30 -46.56 -43.89
C PRO A 3 -20.42 -45.45 -43.31
N ILE A 4 -20.70 -45.11 -42.06
CA ILE A 4 -19.99 -44.12 -41.24
C ILE A 4 -18.59 -44.66 -40.93
N ARG A 5 -17.55 -43.95 -41.41
CA ARG A 5 -16.15 -44.16 -41.02
C ARG A 5 -15.93 -43.56 -39.63
N HIS A 6 -15.53 -44.39 -38.67
CA HIS A 6 -14.98 -43.96 -37.40
C HIS A 6 -13.53 -43.48 -37.61
N GLU A 7 -13.28 -42.19 -37.37
CA GLU A 7 -11.93 -41.66 -37.24
C GLU A 7 -11.37 -41.99 -35.85
N GLU A 8 -10.28 -42.73 -35.86
CA GLU A 8 -9.50 -43.17 -34.71
C GLU A 8 -8.70 -41.98 -34.18
N SER A 9 -9.03 -41.52 -32.97
CA SER A 9 -8.35 -40.42 -32.28
C SER A 9 -6.98 -40.89 -31.78
N GLU A 10 -5.92 -40.58 -32.53
CA GLU A 10 -4.53 -40.73 -32.09
C GLU A 10 -4.27 -39.90 -30.83
N ARG A 11 -4.16 -40.58 -29.69
CA ARG A 11 -3.65 -39.98 -28.45
C ARG A 11 -2.13 -39.82 -28.57
N MET A 12 -1.68 -38.57 -28.70
CA MET A 12 -0.27 -38.24 -28.55
C MET A 12 0.20 -38.52 -27.10
N PRO A 13 1.37 -39.14 -26.91
CA PRO A 13 1.97 -39.32 -25.59
C PRO A 13 2.45 -37.97 -25.05
N MET A 14 1.94 -37.57 -23.88
CA MET A 14 2.48 -36.45 -23.10
C MET A 14 3.89 -36.80 -22.62
N THR A 15 4.89 -36.22 -23.28
CA THR A 15 6.26 -36.14 -22.78
C THR A 15 6.29 -35.18 -21.59
N LEU A 16 6.52 -35.73 -20.40
CA LEU A 16 6.78 -34.97 -19.18
C LEU A 16 8.03 -34.10 -19.39
N VAL A 17 7.81 -32.80 -19.53
CA VAL A 17 8.87 -31.79 -19.55
C VAL A 17 9.47 -31.72 -18.14
N PRO A 18 10.80 -31.88 -17.99
CA PRO A 18 11.45 -31.78 -16.69
C PRO A 18 11.29 -30.36 -16.13
N ASN A 19 10.84 -30.27 -14.88
CA ASN A 19 10.74 -29.04 -14.10
C ASN A 19 12.10 -28.32 -14.08
N ARG A 20 12.24 -27.27 -14.89
CA ARG A 20 13.31 -26.29 -14.69
C ARG A 20 12.96 -25.46 -13.45
N PRO A 21 13.90 -25.27 -12.50
CA PRO A 21 13.68 -24.32 -11.42
C PRO A 21 13.41 -22.95 -12.03
N LEU A 22 12.27 -22.35 -11.66
CA LEU A 22 11.93 -20.99 -12.01
C LEU A 22 13.03 -20.07 -11.48
N PRO A 23 13.52 -19.10 -12.28
CA PRO A 23 14.48 -18.13 -11.80
C PRO A 23 13.88 -17.39 -10.61
N GLU A 24 14.61 -17.35 -9.50
CA GLU A 24 14.30 -16.47 -8.38
C GLU A 24 14.17 -15.04 -8.94
N ALA A 25 12.95 -14.51 -8.91
CA ALA A 25 12.70 -13.12 -9.29
C ALA A 25 13.43 -12.23 -8.29
N SER A 26 14.65 -11.80 -8.62
CA SER A 26 15.34 -10.73 -7.92
C SER A 26 14.50 -9.46 -8.11
N PHE A 27 13.80 -9.06 -7.06
CA PHE A 27 13.09 -7.77 -6.93
C PHE A 27 14.06 -6.58 -6.87
N ASP A 28 15.17 -6.64 -7.60
CA ASP A 28 16.13 -5.56 -7.69
C ASP A 28 15.63 -4.55 -8.73
N ALA A 29 15.32 -3.37 -8.22
CA ALA A 29 14.88 -2.18 -8.94
C ALA A 29 13.44 -2.21 -9.47
N PHE A 30 12.49 -2.12 -8.55
CA PHE A 30 11.31 -1.28 -8.80
C PHE A 30 11.82 0.15 -9.03
N ASP A 31 12.06 0.53 -10.28
CA ASP A 31 12.55 1.87 -10.62
C ASP A 31 11.43 2.89 -10.42
N VAL A 32 11.30 3.35 -9.17
CA VAL A 32 10.38 4.42 -8.78
C VAL A 32 10.57 5.66 -9.67
N LYS A 33 11.77 5.89 -10.21
CA LYS A 33 11.99 6.99 -11.16
C LYS A 33 11.29 6.74 -12.49
N ALA A 34 11.24 5.51 -13.00
CA ALA A 34 10.54 5.18 -14.23
C ALA A 34 9.01 5.34 -14.09
N VAL A 35 8.44 4.97 -12.95
CA VAL A 35 7.00 5.17 -12.67
C VAL A 35 6.67 6.66 -12.55
N VAL A 36 7.50 7.41 -11.81
CA VAL A 36 7.30 8.86 -11.64
C VAL A 36 7.53 9.61 -12.96
N LEU A 37 8.60 9.30 -13.72
CA LEU A 37 8.90 9.94 -15.01
C LEU A 37 7.91 9.55 -16.10
N GLY A 38 7.44 8.29 -16.11
CA GLY A 38 6.37 7.83 -17.01
C GLY A 38 5.07 8.59 -16.75
N TYR A 39 4.69 8.75 -15.48
CA TYR A 39 3.50 9.49 -15.06
C TYR A 39 3.57 10.98 -15.46
N TYR A 40 4.72 11.65 -15.27
CA TYR A 40 4.90 13.03 -15.74
C TYR A 40 4.91 13.14 -17.28
N SER A 41 5.45 12.15 -18.00
CA SER A 41 5.45 12.14 -19.47
C SER A 41 4.02 12.06 -20.03
N THR A 42 3.16 11.21 -19.47
CA THR A 42 1.76 11.08 -19.89
C THR A 42 0.91 12.32 -19.55
N LEU A 43 1.16 12.94 -18.39
CA LEU A 43 0.53 14.22 -18.01
C LEU A 43 0.99 15.41 -18.86
N LEU A 44 2.25 15.41 -19.31
CA LEU A 44 2.78 16.45 -20.20
C LEU A 44 2.28 16.28 -21.64
N CYS A 45 2.02 15.05 -22.10
CA CYS A 45 1.51 14.78 -23.44
C CYS A 45 0.00 15.07 -23.61
N THR A 46 -0.77 15.23 -22.53
CA THR A 46 -2.21 15.52 -22.59
C THR A 46 -2.54 17.01 -22.52
N ARG A 47 -1.55 17.91 -22.52
CA ARG A 47 -1.78 19.36 -22.55
C ARG A 47 -1.97 19.83 -24.01
N PRO A 48 -3.19 20.12 -24.48
CA PRO A 48 -3.41 20.67 -25.80
C PRO A 48 -3.11 22.17 -25.74
N GLY A 49 -1.95 22.57 -26.26
CA GLY A 49 -1.65 23.95 -26.64
C GLY A 49 -1.62 25.00 -25.52
N SER A 50 -0.43 25.27 -24.99
CA SER A 50 -0.07 26.64 -24.60
C SER A 50 1.46 26.72 -24.47
N GLY A 51 2.12 27.14 -25.55
CA GLY A 51 3.54 27.43 -25.52
C GLY A 51 3.80 28.74 -24.81
N GLU A 52 4.01 28.70 -23.49
CA GLU A 52 4.71 29.78 -22.77
C GLU A 52 5.59 29.16 -21.69
N ALA A 53 6.90 29.38 -21.84
CA ALA A 53 7.92 28.96 -20.89
C ALA A 53 7.81 29.82 -19.62
N PHE A 54 7.42 29.20 -18.51
CA PHE A 54 7.35 29.88 -17.21
C PHE A 54 8.71 29.77 -16.50
N ALA A 55 9.44 30.89 -16.46
CA ALA A 55 10.67 31.03 -15.70
C ALA A 55 10.37 31.12 -14.19
N PHE A 56 10.85 30.15 -13.42
CA PHE A 56 10.67 30.10 -11.97
C PHE A 56 11.66 31.05 -11.27
N ARG A 57 11.16 32.18 -10.75
CA ARG A 57 11.93 33.11 -9.92
C ARG A 57 11.83 32.64 -8.45
N SER A 58 12.91 32.06 -7.95
CA SER A 58 13.07 31.70 -6.53
C SER A 58 13.20 32.98 -5.70
N ASP A 59 12.21 33.28 -4.85
CA ASP A 59 12.39 34.26 -3.79
C ASP A 59 12.40 33.60 -2.40
N ARG A 60 13.51 33.82 -1.70
CA ARG A 60 13.80 33.35 -0.35
C ARG A 60 13.18 34.33 0.62
N SER A 61 12.25 33.88 1.46
CA SER A 61 11.95 34.61 2.70
C SER A 61 11.90 33.67 3.89
N ARG A 62 12.96 33.77 4.69
CA ARG A 62 13.06 33.24 6.05
C ARG A 62 12.03 33.96 6.94
N ARG A 63 11.20 33.21 7.66
CA ARG A 63 10.71 33.65 8.98
C ARG A 63 10.88 32.56 10.01
N SER A 64 11.70 32.91 10.99
CA SER A 64 11.86 32.33 12.31
C SER A 64 10.55 32.48 13.09
N ILE A 65 10.02 31.38 13.64
CA ILE A 65 9.07 31.44 14.75
C ILE A 65 9.59 30.52 15.86
N ARG A 66 9.70 31.15 17.03
CA ARG A 66 10.19 30.67 18.31
C ARG A 66 9.15 29.77 18.98
N SER A 67 9.65 28.70 19.59
CA SER A 67 9.26 28.09 20.88
C SER A 67 7.90 28.45 21.47
N GLN A 68 7.05 27.44 21.65
CA GLN A 68 6.23 27.32 22.84
C GLN A 68 6.37 25.91 23.44
N HIS A 69 6.70 25.92 24.72
CA HIS A 69 6.74 24.80 25.65
C HIS A 69 5.36 24.15 25.79
N CYS A 70 5.31 22.82 25.75
CA CYS A 70 4.27 22.04 26.42
C CYS A 70 4.95 21.01 27.33
N SER A 71 4.93 21.29 28.63
CA SER A 71 5.21 20.33 29.68
C SER A 71 4.06 19.32 29.74
N TRP A 72 4.35 18.05 29.51
CA TRP A 72 3.45 16.97 29.90
C TRP A 72 4.06 16.21 31.07
N THR A 73 3.30 16.24 32.14
CA THR A 73 3.49 15.59 33.42
C THR A 73 3.45 14.06 33.29
N HIS A 74 4.17 13.44 34.22
CA HIS A 74 4.50 12.02 34.38
C HIS A 74 3.31 11.01 34.39
N PRO A 75 3.62 9.70 34.20
CA PRO A 75 2.65 8.63 33.90
C PRO A 75 2.11 7.93 35.16
N PRO A 76 1.06 7.10 35.05
CA PRO A 76 0.73 6.14 36.09
C PRO A 76 1.63 4.89 36.00
N GLU A 77 2.37 4.64 37.08
CA GLU A 77 3.00 3.36 37.41
C GLU A 77 1.94 2.28 37.66
N VAL A 78 2.02 1.11 36.99
CA VAL A 78 1.46 -0.15 37.51
C VAL A 78 2.30 -1.36 37.01
N PHE A 79 2.81 -2.12 37.98
CA PHE A 79 3.32 -3.50 37.95
C PHE A 79 4.66 -3.85 37.28
N ARG A 80 5.75 -3.68 38.04
CA ARG A 80 6.95 -4.54 37.98
C ARG A 80 6.73 -5.77 38.88
N SER A 81 6.88 -6.97 38.32
CA SER A 81 7.20 -8.16 39.12
C SER A 81 8.72 -8.36 39.12
N PRO A 82 9.38 -8.56 40.28
CA PRO A 82 10.81 -8.84 40.34
C PRO A 82 11.05 -10.35 40.20
N SER A 83 11.55 -10.77 39.05
CA SER A 83 12.13 -12.11 38.89
C SER A 83 13.64 -12.02 39.10
N LEU A 84 14.05 -12.20 40.35
CA LEU A 84 15.41 -12.53 40.76
C LEU A 84 15.84 -13.84 40.09
N TYR A 85 16.65 -13.75 39.03
CA TYR A 85 17.49 -14.88 38.60
C TYR A 85 18.94 -14.55 38.93
N LEU A 86 19.35 -15.02 40.12
CA LEU A 86 20.73 -15.35 40.43
C LEU A 86 21.19 -16.41 39.42
N LYS A 87 22.09 -16.03 38.51
CA LYS A 87 22.81 -17.00 37.69
C LYS A 87 24.14 -17.27 38.39
N ASP A 88 24.10 -18.29 39.24
CA ASP A 88 25.24 -18.95 39.86
C ASP A 88 26.15 -19.48 38.73
N GLN A 89 27.38 -18.99 38.71
CA GLN A 89 28.46 -19.47 37.85
C GLN A 89 29.06 -20.70 38.54
N ARG A 90 28.74 -21.89 38.03
CA ARG A 90 29.51 -23.09 38.32
C ARG A 90 29.95 -23.72 37.01
N ASP A 91 31.26 -23.69 36.83
CA ASP A 91 32.02 -24.41 35.83
C ASP A 91 32.09 -25.86 36.28
N ASP A 92 31.34 -26.75 35.62
CA ASP A 92 31.55 -28.19 35.71
C ASP A 92 31.62 -28.75 34.28
N GLU A 93 32.85 -29.07 33.86
CA GLU A 93 33.16 -29.93 32.72
C GLU A 93 32.93 -31.40 33.13
N GLU A 94 32.02 -32.11 32.47
CA GLU A 94 32.01 -33.58 32.23
C GLU A 94 30.68 -33.94 31.53
N ASP A 95 30.69 -34.25 30.24
CA ASP A 95 30.89 -35.56 29.61
C ASP A 95 29.59 -36.37 29.42
N ASP A 96 29.50 -36.90 28.20
CA ASP A 96 28.70 -38.03 27.73
C ASP A 96 27.16 -37.94 27.54
N ASN A 97 26.78 -38.03 26.25
CA ASN A 97 25.62 -38.76 25.72
C ASN A 97 24.23 -38.60 26.36
N GLN A 98 23.74 -37.36 26.51
CA GLN A 98 22.30 -37.13 26.60
C GLN A 98 21.72 -36.66 25.27
N ARG A 99 21.11 -37.63 24.60
CA ARG A 99 20.07 -37.52 23.56
C ARG A 99 19.23 -36.25 23.77
N LYS A 100 19.68 -35.15 23.15
CA LYS A 100 18.99 -33.86 23.14
C LYS A 100 17.57 -34.14 22.66
N PRO A 101 16.52 -34.01 23.50
CA PRO A 101 15.17 -34.07 22.97
C PRO A 101 15.13 -32.97 21.93
N SER A 102 14.84 -33.35 20.70
CA SER A 102 14.44 -32.42 19.66
C SER A 102 13.12 -31.81 20.12
N ASN A 103 13.17 -30.91 21.11
CA ASN A 103 12.27 -29.79 21.23
C ASN A 103 12.55 -28.92 20.00
N ALA A 104 12.21 -29.46 18.83
CA ALA A 104 11.83 -28.63 17.72
C ALA A 104 10.58 -27.94 18.23
N THR A 105 10.76 -26.76 18.84
CA THR A 105 9.72 -25.75 18.87
C THR A 105 9.16 -25.75 17.44
N PRO A 106 7.89 -26.12 17.24
CA PRO A 106 7.35 -26.19 15.89
C PRO A 106 7.57 -24.82 15.28
N GLU A 107 8.49 -24.76 14.31
CA GLU A 107 8.73 -23.57 13.50
C GLU A 107 7.35 -23.06 13.10
N PRO A 108 6.98 -21.83 13.48
CA PRO A 108 5.63 -21.36 13.25
C PRO A 108 5.40 -21.45 11.76
N VAL A 109 4.55 -22.40 11.36
CA VAL A 109 4.18 -22.62 9.98
C VAL A 109 3.81 -21.24 9.45
N ASN A 110 4.56 -20.76 8.46
CA ASN A 110 4.37 -19.45 7.85
C ASN A 110 3.09 -19.48 7.00
N ASP A 111 1.97 -19.71 7.68
CA ASP A 111 0.66 -19.75 7.07
C ASP A 111 0.30 -18.32 6.70
N VAL A 112 0.07 -18.08 5.41
CA VAL A 112 -0.33 -16.77 4.90
C VAL A 112 -1.63 -16.32 5.55
N LEU A 113 -2.52 -17.26 5.86
CA LEU A 113 -3.79 -16.99 6.53
C LEU A 113 -3.60 -16.45 7.95
N SER A 114 -2.55 -16.89 8.66
CA SER A 114 -2.25 -16.39 10.01
C SER A 114 -2.04 -14.87 10.06
N ARG A 115 -1.61 -14.26 8.95
CA ARG A 115 -1.43 -12.80 8.84
C ARG A 115 -2.74 -12.03 8.90
N PHE A 116 -3.85 -12.68 8.52
CA PHE A 116 -5.19 -12.09 8.51
C PHE A 116 -6.03 -12.55 9.69
N THR A 117 -5.89 -13.81 10.12
CA THR A 117 -6.72 -14.38 11.20
C THR A 117 -6.19 -14.09 12.60
N ALA A 118 -4.88 -13.91 12.75
CA ALA A 118 -4.23 -13.60 14.02
C ALA A 118 -3.11 -12.57 13.84
N PRO A 119 -3.42 -11.35 13.35
CA PRO A 119 -2.40 -10.35 13.09
C PRO A 119 -1.75 -9.88 14.39
N ARG A 120 -0.42 -9.85 14.40
CA ARG A 120 0.34 -9.20 15.46
C ARG A 120 0.40 -7.70 15.19
N ILE A 121 -0.24 -6.93 16.05
CA ILE A 121 -0.26 -5.45 16.04
C ILE A 121 0.43 -5.00 17.31
N ASP A 122 1.65 -4.48 17.20
CA ASP A 122 2.43 -4.06 18.38
C ASP A 122 2.04 -2.65 18.85
N ASP A 123 1.51 -1.80 17.96
CA ASP A 123 0.96 -0.47 18.29
C ASP A 123 -0.49 -0.33 17.77
N PRO A 124 -1.50 -0.24 18.66
CA PRO A 124 -2.90 -0.13 18.24
C PRO A 124 -3.25 1.22 17.61
N PHE A 125 -2.46 2.27 17.84
CA PHE A 125 -2.72 3.59 17.24
C PHE A 125 -2.22 3.70 15.80
N LEU A 126 -1.32 2.81 15.40
CA LEU A 126 -0.74 2.83 14.07
C LEU A 126 -1.78 2.52 12.97
N PRO A 127 -2.60 1.44 13.05
CA PRO A 127 -3.69 1.22 12.11
C PRO A 127 -4.67 2.39 12.04
N LEU A 128 -5.00 2.99 13.18
CA LEU A 128 -5.88 4.16 13.22
C LEU A 128 -5.27 5.36 12.48
N SER A 129 -3.98 5.62 12.70
CA SER A 129 -3.27 6.71 12.01
C SER A 129 -3.17 6.48 10.50
N ASP A 130 -2.89 5.23 10.09
CA ASP A 130 -2.85 4.84 8.68
C ASP A 130 -4.21 5.07 8.01
N VAL A 131 -5.31 4.67 8.66
CA VAL A 131 -6.66 4.91 8.15
C VAL A 131 -6.92 6.39 7.97
N LEU A 132 -6.57 7.24 8.94
CA LEU A 132 -6.79 8.69 8.82
C LEU A 132 -5.95 9.30 7.69
N VAL A 133 -4.70 8.85 7.51
CA VAL A 133 -3.83 9.33 6.42
C VAL A 133 -4.38 8.90 5.06
N ALA A 134 -4.70 7.61 4.89
CA ALA A 134 -5.23 7.08 3.63
C ALA A 134 -6.63 7.62 3.31
N GLN A 135 -7.50 7.78 4.32
CA GLN A 135 -8.88 8.22 4.13
C GLN A 135 -9.01 9.72 3.89
N ILE A 136 -8.18 10.55 4.55
CA ILE A 136 -8.36 12.01 4.52
C ILE A 136 -7.23 12.64 3.72
N ILE A 137 -5.98 12.35 4.07
CA ILE A 137 -4.82 13.10 3.55
C ILE A 137 -4.56 12.75 2.08
N ALA A 138 -4.53 11.46 1.74
CA ALA A 138 -4.27 11.00 0.38
C ALA A 138 -5.25 11.58 -0.67
N PRO A 139 -6.58 11.41 -0.54
CA PRO A 139 -7.51 11.94 -1.53
C PRO A 139 -7.59 13.48 -1.48
N SER A 140 -7.38 14.12 -0.33
CA SER A 140 -7.31 15.59 -0.25
C SER A 140 -6.11 16.14 -1.03
N LEU A 141 -4.95 15.48 -0.94
CA LEU A 141 -3.75 15.87 -1.67
C LEU A 141 -3.93 15.68 -3.18
N GLN A 142 -4.60 14.61 -3.60
CA GLN A 142 -4.98 14.37 -4.99
C GLN A 142 -5.89 15.47 -5.53
N ILE A 143 -6.95 15.83 -4.80
CA ILE A 143 -7.86 16.93 -5.20
C ILE A 143 -7.10 18.25 -5.30
N ALA A 144 -6.27 18.57 -4.30
CA ALA A 144 -5.46 19.78 -4.31
C ALA A 144 -4.52 19.81 -5.51
N TRP A 145 -3.84 18.69 -5.81
CA TRP A 145 -2.95 18.58 -6.96
C TRP A 145 -3.68 18.76 -8.29
N LEU A 146 -4.81 18.09 -8.48
CA LEU A 146 -5.62 18.21 -9.70
C LEU A 146 -6.14 19.64 -9.88
N SER A 147 -6.59 20.27 -8.78
CA SER A 147 -7.03 21.67 -8.79
C SER A 147 -5.91 22.64 -9.16
N LEU A 148 -4.68 22.42 -8.65
CA LEU A 148 -3.53 23.27 -8.95
C LEU A 148 -3.07 23.13 -10.40
N ASN A 149 -3.26 21.96 -11.00
CA ASN A 149 -2.89 21.69 -12.40
C ASN A 149 -4.03 21.96 -13.39
N HIS A 150 -5.19 22.47 -12.92
CA HIS A 150 -6.39 22.63 -13.74
C HIS A 150 -6.80 21.35 -14.50
N ALA A 151 -6.52 20.19 -13.91
CA ALA A 151 -6.88 18.91 -14.47
C ALA A 151 -8.39 18.66 -14.29
N PRO A 152 -9.02 17.82 -15.15
CA PRO A 152 -10.39 17.40 -14.96
C PRO A 152 -10.61 16.80 -13.56
N SER A 153 -11.78 17.06 -12.98
CA SER A 153 -12.16 16.44 -11.71
C SER A 153 -12.37 14.94 -11.90
N PRO A 154 -11.93 14.10 -10.95
CA PRO A 154 -12.15 12.67 -11.01
C PRO A 154 -13.64 12.34 -10.98
N SER A 155 -14.00 11.22 -11.61
CA SER A 155 -15.36 10.71 -11.75
C SER A 155 -16.03 10.47 -10.39
N TRP A 156 -15.28 9.98 -9.40
CA TRP A 156 -15.77 9.74 -8.03
C TRP A 156 -16.12 11.01 -7.25
N LEU A 157 -15.70 12.20 -7.70
CA LEU A 157 -16.19 13.47 -7.14
C LEU A 157 -17.55 13.89 -7.68
N GLN A 158 -18.01 13.29 -8.77
CA GLN A 158 -19.32 13.62 -9.31
C GLN A 158 -20.40 13.14 -8.33
N PRO A 159 -21.44 13.95 -8.09
CA PRO A 159 -22.51 13.57 -7.17
C PRO A 159 -23.23 12.33 -7.69
N ILE A 160 -23.09 11.22 -6.96
CA ILE A 160 -23.71 9.91 -7.24
C ILE A 160 -25.24 10.03 -7.40
N PHE A 161 -25.85 11.04 -6.77
CA PHE A 161 -27.28 11.30 -6.83
C PHE A 161 -27.55 12.72 -7.36
N ALA A 162 -27.49 12.90 -8.68
CA ALA A 162 -27.93 14.15 -9.33
C ALA A 162 -29.40 14.52 -9.04
N THR A 163 -30.18 13.59 -8.50
CA THR A 163 -31.61 13.72 -8.12
C THR A 163 -31.86 13.86 -6.62
N SER A 164 -30.84 13.78 -5.75
CA SER A 164 -31.07 13.88 -4.29
C SER A 164 -31.22 15.32 -3.84
N THR A 165 -32.47 15.71 -3.59
CA THR A 165 -32.89 16.97 -2.95
C THR A 165 -32.26 17.24 -1.57
N LEU A 166 -31.55 16.27 -0.98
CA LEU A 166 -30.92 16.37 0.35
C LEU A 166 -29.51 16.99 0.34
N TYR A 167 -28.81 16.98 -0.80
CA TYR A 167 -27.47 17.55 -0.91
C TYR A 167 -27.45 18.54 -2.08
N SER A 168 -27.70 19.82 -1.80
CA SER A 168 -27.50 20.87 -2.80
C SER A 168 -26.09 20.75 -3.39
N SER A 169 -26.04 20.72 -4.73
CA SER A 169 -24.88 20.56 -5.63
C SER A 169 -23.67 21.50 -5.38
N ARG A 170 -23.69 22.32 -4.32
CA ARG A 170 -22.65 23.27 -3.94
C ARG A 170 -22.21 22.99 -2.50
N GLY A 171 -21.28 22.06 -2.31
CA GLY A 171 -20.67 21.81 -0.98
C GLY A 171 -20.31 20.35 -0.67
N SER A 172 -20.79 19.39 -1.46
CA SER A 172 -20.56 17.96 -1.21
C SER A 172 -19.22 17.46 -1.78
N LEU A 173 -18.10 18.15 -1.52
CA LEU A 173 -16.77 17.58 -1.81
C LEU A 173 -16.34 16.61 -0.70
N ILE A 174 -16.77 16.85 0.54
CA ILE A 174 -16.37 16.06 1.70
C ILE A 174 -16.90 14.63 1.64
N ALA A 175 -18.20 14.45 1.37
CA ALA A 175 -18.81 13.13 1.33
C ALA A 175 -18.17 12.16 0.31
N PRO A 176 -18.05 12.51 -0.99
CA PRO A 176 -17.39 11.63 -1.97
C PRO A 176 -15.91 11.41 -1.63
N THR A 177 -15.21 12.43 -1.13
CA THR A 177 -13.81 12.28 -0.68
C THR A 177 -13.68 11.28 0.46
N LEU A 178 -14.59 11.31 1.45
CA LEU A 178 -14.57 10.39 2.58
C LEU A 178 -14.96 8.96 2.19
N ILE A 179 -15.89 8.80 1.25
CA ILE A 179 -16.30 7.48 0.74
C ILE A 179 -15.16 6.86 -0.06
N HIS A 180 -14.59 7.61 -1.01
CA HIS A 180 -13.45 7.16 -1.80
C HIS A 180 -12.23 6.87 -0.92
N GLY A 181 -11.90 7.79 -0.01
CA GLY A 181 -10.83 7.60 0.96
C GLY A 181 -11.03 6.39 1.87
N ALA A 182 -12.26 6.05 2.25
CA ALA A 182 -12.53 4.85 3.02
C ALA A 182 -12.22 3.57 2.23
N ALA A 183 -12.50 3.57 0.91
CA ALA A 183 -12.13 2.47 0.03
C ALA A 183 -10.59 2.33 -0.07
N LEU A 184 -9.86 3.43 -0.26
CA LEU A 184 -8.38 3.43 -0.26
C LEU A 184 -7.84 2.89 1.08
N ALA A 185 -8.28 3.45 2.19
CA ALA A 185 -7.89 3.02 3.53
C ALA A 185 -8.16 1.52 3.77
N SER A 186 -9.27 0.99 3.27
CA SER A 186 -9.56 -0.45 3.38
C SER A 186 -8.56 -1.31 2.59
N CYS A 187 -8.20 -0.89 1.36
CA CYS A 187 -7.18 -1.55 0.55
C CYS A 187 -5.81 -1.51 1.25
N TRP A 188 -5.45 -0.36 1.81
CA TRP A 188 -4.24 -0.20 2.58
C TRP A 188 -4.18 -1.11 3.80
N ILE A 189 -5.24 -1.18 4.62
CA ILE A 189 -5.26 -2.04 5.82
C ILE A 189 -4.99 -3.49 5.44
N VAL A 190 -5.68 -4.01 4.42
CA VAL A 190 -5.49 -5.39 3.98
C VAL A 190 -4.06 -5.61 3.47
N GLY A 191 -3.51 -4.67 2.70
CA GLY A 191 -2.11 -4.71 2.27
C GLY A 191 -1.11 -4.66 3.43
N ALA A 192 -1.34 -3.80 4.41
CA ALA A 192 -0.52 -3.65 5.61
C ALA A 192 -0.52 -4.94 6.45
N LEU A 193 -1.67 -5.59 6.60
CA LEU A 193 -1.77 -6.91 7.25
C LEU A 193 -1.01 -7.98 6.47
N ALA A 194 -1.19 -8.02 5.15
CA ALA A 194 -0.49 -8.97 4.27
C ALA A 194 1.05 -8.83 4.38
N ALA A 195 1.53 -7.60 4.49
CA ALA A 195 2.96 -7.27 4.61
C ALA A 195 3.51 -7.33 6.03
N ARG A 196 2.67 -7.57 7.06
CA ARG A 196 3.03 -7.48 8.49
C ARG A 196 3.54 -6.08 8.88
N ALA A 197 2.97 -5.03 8.29
CA ALA A 197 3.41 -3.64 8.48
C ALA A 197 3.01 -3.02 9.84
N TYR A 198 2.28 -3.75 10.68
CA TYR A 198 1.90 -3.34 12.05
C TYR A 198 2.75 -3.97 13.14
N GLN A 199 3.79 -4.72 12.77
CA GLN A 199 4.79 -5.26 13.70
C GLN A 199 5.86 -4.20 13.99
N GLN A 200 6.46 -4.26 15.17
CA GLN A 200 7.48 -3.32 15.64
C GLN A 200 8.67 -3.21 14.68
N ASP A 201 9.07 -4.33 14.06
CA ASP A 201 10.15 -4.41 13.07
C ASP A 201 9.85 -3.61 11.78
N ALA A 202 8.58 -3.34 11.50
CA ALA A 202 8.13 -2.56 10.35
C ALA A 202 7.94 -1.06 10.67
N ILE A 203 8.15 -0.66 11.93
CA ILE A 203 7.86 0.69 12.44
C ILE A 203 9.14 1.35 12.95
N ALA A 204 9.92 0.62 13.74
CA ALA A 204 11.18 1.10 14.29
C ALA A 204 12.29 1.00 13.24
N ALA A 205 13.10 2.04 13.14
CA ALA A 205 14.39 1.90 12.47
C ALA A 205 15.21 0.83 13.19
N ASP A 206 16.03 0.11 12.41
CA ASP A 206 16.97 -0.87 12.95
C ASP A 206 17.92 -0.21 13.98
N ALA A 207 18.61 -1.00 14.81
CA ALA A 207 19.58 -0.49 15.78
C ALA A 207 20.66 0.39 15.12
N ASP A 208 20.98 0.09 13.86
CA ASP A 208 21.89 0.87 13.01
C ASP A 208 21.27 2.15 12.41
N GLY A 209 20.01 2.45 12.71
CA GLY A 209 19.24 3.54 12.12
C GLY A 209 18.80 3.29 10.67
N LYS A 210 18.87 2.04 10.18
CA LYS A 210 18.50 1.68 8.81
C LYS A 210 16.98 1.67 8.65
N LEU A 211 16.49 2.36 7.63
CA LEU A 211 15.06 2.46 7.27
C LEU A 211 14.63 1.43 6.22
N GLY A 212 15.54 0.53 5.81
CA GLY A 212 15.32 -0.41 4.72
C GLY A 212 14.13 -1.35 4.97
N THR A 213 14.03 -1.91 6.18
CA THR A 213 12.93 -2.82 6.55
C THR A 213 11.57 -2.11 6.52
N VAL A 214 11.49 -0.89 7.05
CA VAL A 214 10.28 -0.07 7.04
C VAL A 214 9.84 0.18 5.60
N LEU A 215 10.76 0.62 4.73
CA LEU A 215 10.46 0.86 3.31
C LEU A 215 10.03 -0.41 2.59
N ALA A 216 10.73 -1.53 2.79
CA ALA A 216 10.39 -2.80 2.16
C ALA A 216 8.97 -3.26 2.53
N ARG A 217 8.59 -3.13 3.82
CA ARG A 217 7.25 -3.48 4.32
C ARG A 217 6.16 -2.57 3.76
N VAL A 218 6.44 -1.28 3.68
CA VAL A 218 5.52 -0.28 3.09
C VAL A 218 5.32 -0.51 1.61
N VAL A 219 6.38 -0.80 0.85
CA VAL A 219 6.29 -1.13 -0.58
C VAL A 219 5.54 -2.44 -0.79
N GLN A 220 5.80 -3.46 0.03
CA GLN A 220 5.05 -4.72 -0.02
C GLN A 220 3.56 -4.52 0.27
N ALA A 221 3.22 -3.70 1.28
CA ALA A 221 1.85 -3.36 1.61
C ALA A 221 1.16 -2.61 0.47
N GLY A 222 1.84 -1.60 -0.09
CA GLY A 222 1.35 -0.82 -1.22
C GLY A 222 1.13 -1.68 -2.46
N ALA A 223 2.05 -2.58 -2.80
CA ALA A 223 1.89 -3.48 -3.93
C ALA A 223 0.66 -4.39 -3.78
N PHE A 224 0.42 -4.90 -2.57
CA PHE A 224 -0.78 -5.70 -2.27
C PHE A 224 -2.05 -4.85 -2.38
N ALA A 225 -2.05 -3.65 -1.77
CA ALA A 225 -3.17 -2.71 -1.84
C ALA A 225 -3.52 -2.32 -3.29
N THR A 226 -2.52 -2.04 -4.12
CA THR A 226 -2.69 -1.78 -5.56
C THR A 226 -3.35 -2.95 -6.28
N GLY A 227 -2.99 -4.19 -5.93
CA GLY A 227 -3.65 -5.39 -6.46
C GLY A 227 -5.15 -5.42 -6.13
N ILE A 228 -5.53 -5.08 -4.88
CA ILE A 228 -6.93 -4.99 -4.47
C ILE A 228 -7.63 -3.86 -5.23
N LEU A 229 -7.00 -2.69 -5.38
CA LEU A 229 -7.56 -1.56 -6.12
C LEU A 229 -7.83 -1.93 -7.58
N ILE A 230 -6.88 -2.58 -8.25
CA ILE A 230 -7.07 -3.09 -9.62
C ILE A 230 -8.30 -4.01 -9.67
N LEU A 231 -8.41 -4.97 -8.74
CA LEU A 231 -9.55 -5.90 -8.70
C LEU A 231 -10.88 -5.18 -8.43
N ALA A 232 -10.88 -4.16 -7.57
CA ALA A 232 -12.05 -3.34 -7.28
C ALA A 232 -12.49 -2.54 -8.52
N THR A 233 -11.54 -1.90 -9.22
CA THR A 233 -11.82 -1.19 -10.49
C THR A 233 -12.36 -2.13 -11.56
N GLN A 234 -11.79 -3.33 -11.69
CA GLN A 234 -12.28 -4.34 -12.63
C GLN A 234 -13.70 -4.81 -12.27
N THR A 235 -14.00 -4.95 -10.98
CA THR A 235 -15.34 -5.31 -10.49
C THR A 235 -16.35 -4.19 -10.77
N ASP A 236 -15.97 -2.93 -10.55
CA ASP A 236 -16.80 -1.77 -10.85
C ASP A 236 -17.15 -1.70 -12.34
N LEU A 237 -16.16 -1.84 -13.22
CA LEU A 237 -16.38 -1.92 -14.67
C LEU A 237 -17.25 -3.11 -15.08
N PHE A 238 -17.07 -4.28 -14.45
CA PHE A 238 -17.91 -5.44 -14.71
C PHE A 238 -19.38 -5.18 -14.32
N LEU A 239 -19.62 -4.50 -13.19
CA LEU A 239 -20.96 -4.14 -12.75
C LEU A 239 -21.58 -3.05 -13.62
N GLU A 240 -20.80 -2.08 -14.10
CA GLU A 240 -21.23 -0.99 -14.98
C GLU A 240 -21.70 -1.52 -16.35
N TYR A 241 -20.93 -2.42 -16.98
CA TYR A 241 -21.20 -2.92 -18.33
C TYR A 241 -21.88 -4.30 -18.37
N GLY A 242 -22.03 -4.97 -17.22
CA GLY A 242 -22.60 -6.32 -17.11
C GLY A 242 -21.73 -7.42 -17.74
N ARG A 243 -20.49 -7.12 -18.11
CA ARG A 243 -19.54 -8.04 -18.76
C ARG A 243 -18.10 -7.58 -18.56
N TRP A 244 -17.14 -8.48 -18.78
CA TRP A 244 -15.72 -8.12 -18.81
C TRP A 244 -15.43 -7.25 -20.03
N VAL A 245 -14.87 -6.08 -19.76
CA VAL A 245 -14.61 -5.03 -20.76
C VAL A 245 -13.21 -5.23 -21.36
N GLN A 246 -13.09 -5.11 -22.69
CA GLN A 246 -11.81 -5.22 -23.40
C GLN A 246 -11.52 -3.96 -24.21
N VAL A 247 -10.23 -3.66 -24.40
CA VAL A 247 -9.77 -2.54 -25.22
C VAL A 247 -10.08 -2.83 -26.69
N GLY A 248 -10.60 -1.84 -27.42
CA GLY A 248 -10.90 -1.89 -28.84
C GLY A 248 -12.33 -2.34 -29.18
N GLU A 249 -13.22 -2.49 -28.19
CA GLU A 249 -14.61 -2.84 -28.44
C GLU A 249 -15.43 -1.66 -28.98
N THR A 250 -15.34 -0.50 -28.33
CA THR A 250 -15.94 0.77 -28.76
C THR A 250 -15.12 1.95 -28.23
N GLU A 251 -15.16 3.09 -28.92
CA GLU A 251 -14.43 4.31 -28.49
C GLU A 251 -14.86 4.80 -27.10
N GLU A 252 -16.15 4.64 -26.76
CA GLU A 252 -16.69 5.02 -25.45
C GLU A 252 -16.12 4.15 -24.32
N ILE A 253 -16.07 2.84 -24.54
CA ILE A 253 -15.47 1.89 -23.60
C ILE A 253 -13.97 2.19 -23.41
N ASP A 254 -13.24 2.41 -24.50
CA ASP A 254 -11.81 2.71 -24.45
C ASP A 254 -11.54 4.00 -23.69
N PHE A 255 -12.36 5.03 -23.90
CA PHE A 255 -12.29 6.27 -23.13
C PHE A 255 -12.55 6.04 -21.65
N ARG A 256 -13.58 5.26 -21.29
CA ARG A 256 -13.88 4.93 -19.88
C ARG A 256 -12.76 4.14 -19.22
N LEU A 257 -12.17 3.16 -19.92
CA LEU A 257 -11.02 2.40 -19.45
C LEU A 257 -9.80 3.31 -19.21
N LEU A 258 -9.55 4.26 -20.11
CA LEU A 258 -8.48 5.23 -19.97
C LEU A 258 -8.69 6.14 -18.75
N VAL A 259 -9.92 6.63 -18.54
CA VAL A 259 -10.27 7.41 -17.35
C VAL A 259 -10.06 6.60 -16.07
N ALA A 260 -10.56 5.36 -16.02
CA ALA A 260 -10.39 4.47 -14.87
C ALA A 260 -8.90 4.19 -14.58
N LEU A 261 -8.09 3.98 -15.63
CA LEU A 261 -6.64 3.78 -15.49
C LEU A 261 -5.93 5.00 -14.93
N VAL A 262 -6.27 6.21 -15.40
CA VAL A 262 -5.70 7.46 -14.90
C VAL A 262 -6.10 7.69 -13.44
N GLU A 263 -7.36 7.47 -13.08
CA GLU A 263 -7.83 7.60 -11.71
C GLU A 263 -7.13 6.61 -10.77
N LEU A 264 -7.07 5.34 -11.15
CA LEU A 264 -6.34 4.31 -10.41
C LEU A 264 -4.86 4.65 -10.24
N SER A 265 -4.20 5.16 -11.29
CA SER A 265 -2.80 5.58 -11.22
C SER A 265 -2.58 6.71 -10.23
N ASN A 266 -3.49 7.70 -10.23
CA ASN A 266 -3.46 8.81 -9.29
C ASN A 266 -3.66 8.33 -7.86
N ASP A 267 -4.65 7.48 -7.62
CA ASP A 267 -4.95 6.92 -6.30
C ASP A 267 -3.72 6.19 -5.73
N VAL A 268 -3.12 5.28 -6.52
CA VAL A 268 -1.91 4.55 -6.12
C VAL A 268 -0.74 5.51 -5.84
N PHE A 269 -0.54 6.52 -6.68
CA PHE A 269 0.54 7.48 -6.51
C PHE A 269 0.40 8.31 -5.23
N PHE A 270 -0.78 8.88 -4.98
CA PHE A 270 -1.01 9.73 -3.81
C PHE A 270 -1.05 8.92 -2.51
N GLU A 271 -1.67 7.74 -2.53
CA GLU A 271 -1.67 6.83 -1.39
C GLU A 271 -0.24 6.37 -1.06
N ALA A 272 0.53 5.87 -2.04
CA ALA A 272 1.90 5.45 -1.81
C ALA A 272 2.77 6.60 -1.28
N THR A 273 2.65 7.80 -1.86
CA THR A 273 3.44 8.97 -1.42
C THR A 273 3.14 9.37 0.01
N THR A 274 1.85 9.42 0.38
CA THR A 274 1.43 9.80 1.73
C THR A 274 1.80 8.74 2.76
N MET A 275 1.58 7.46 2.45
CA MET A 275 1.92 6.35 3.34
C MET A 275 3.43 6.19 3.54
N VAL A 276 4.24 6.28 2.47
CA VAL A 276 5.71 6.26 2.59
C VAL A 276 6.19 7.44 3.44
N THR A 277 5.68 8.65 3.20
CA THR A 277 6.07 9.84 3.96
C THR A 277 5.70 9.69 5.44
N TRP A 278 4.48 9.24 5.73
CA TRP A 278 3.99 9.00 7.09
C TRP A 278 4.84 7.96 7.83
N ARG A 279 5.14 6.84 7.19
CA ARG A 279 5.91 5.75 7.80
C ARG A 279 7.38 6.11 8.02
N LEU A 280 7.99 6.85 7.10
CA LEU A 280 9.34 7.39 7.29
C LEU A 280 9.38 8.41 8.44
N TYR A 281 8.35 9.24 8.57
CA TYR A 281 8.23 10.19 9.68
C TYR A 281 8.17 9.48 11.04
N LEU A 282 7.36 8.41 11.16
CA LEU A 282 7.27 7.60 12.38
C LEU A 282 8.60 6.91 12.72
N ALA A 283 9.24 6.28 11.74
CA ALA A 283 10.55 5.64 11.94
C ALA A 283 11.63 6.65 12.34
N TRP A 284 11.60 7.85 11.76
CA TRP A 284 12.52 8.93 12.16
C TRP A 284 12.26 9.42 13.59
N GLN A 285 11.00 9.51 14.03
CA GLN A 285 10.70 9.82 15.43
C GLN A 285 11.24 8.75 16.39
N SER A 286 11.16 7.47 16.02
CA SER A 286 11.64 6.39 16.90
C SER A 286 13.14 6.52 17.15
N VAL A 287 13.94 6.84 16.12
CA VAL A 287 15.38 7.09 16.23
C VAL A 287 15.68 8.26 17.17
N ARG A 288 14.88 9.33 17.10
CA ARG A 288 15.08 10.51 17.96
C ARG A 288 14.84 10.24 19.43
N ARG A 289 13.89 9.35 19.78
CA ARG A 289 13.57 9.04 21.18
C ARG A 289 14.63 8.17 21.87
N GLN A 290 15.51 7.53 21.10
CA GLN A 290 16.59 6.69 21.62
C GLN A 290 17.87 7.47 21.94
N ARG A 291 17.96 8.75 21.53
CA ARG A 291 19.07 9.66 21.81
C ARG A 291 18.76 10.56 22.99
#